data_AF-A0A5J4Q2Z8-F1
#
_entry.id   AF-A0A5J4Q2Z8-F1
#
_cell.length_a   1.000
_cell.length_b   1.000
_cell.length_c   1.000
_cell.angle_alpha   90.00
_cell.angle_beta   90.00
_cell.angle_gamma   90.00
#
_symmetry.space_group_name_H-M   'P 1'
#
loop_
_entity.id
_entity.type
_entity.pdbx_description
1 polymer ?
#
loop_
_entity_poly.entity_id
_entity_poly.type
_entity_poly.pdbx_seq_one_letter_code
_entity_poly.pdbx_strand_id
1 'polypeptide(L)'
;MKKTIIKLVYTLTLVLIVSCTSHPPYNTANLTEEERISRIKLDFSRTEEEIKQYIRKYILDVTNEHIRWWEESKALECMIIDGEKRYFRNAAPNLFRIDSIAHSIKIAKDGFSFSGSEKINQKHIPEVIKEVRKASKDTVLPQRFRVTYTLTVNPNAVPEGEIIRCWLPYPRTD
;
A
#
# COMPACT_ATOMS: atom_id res chain seq x y z
N MET A 1 77.85 -25.73 4.27
CA MET A 1 76.86 -24.65 4.13
C MET A 1 75.49 -25.27 3.94
N LYS A 2 74.58 -25.07 4.91
CA LYS A 2 73.24 -25.68 4.94
C LYS A 2 72.35 -25.05 3.86
N LYS A 3 71.72 -25.86 3.01
CA LYS A 3 70.55 -25.42 2.22
C LYS A 3 69.39 -26.34 2.56
N THR A 4 68.46 -25.77 3.29
CA THR A 4 67.29 -26.36 3.90
C THR A 4 66.23 -26.67 2.85
N ILE A 5 65.71 -27.90 2.91
CA ILE A 5 64.49 -28.35 2.23
C ILE A 5 63.31 -27.59 2.83
N ILE A 6 62.62 -26.77 2.04
CA ILE A 6 61.36 -26.14 2.47
C ILE A 6 60.21 -26.89 1.81
N LYS A 7 59.43 -27.57 2.66
CA LYS A 7 58.19 -28.27 2.34
C LYS A 7 57.11 -27.27 1.90
N LEU A 8 56.38 -27.69 0.87
CA LEU A 8 55.15 -27.11 0.35
C LEU A 8 54.07 -27.06 1.45
N VAL A 9 53.45 -25.89 1.67
CA VAL A 9 52.19 -25.76 2.43
C VAL A 9 51.24 -24.90 1.60
N TYR A 10 50.28 -25.56 0.95
CA TYR A 10 49.15 -24.91 0.28
C TYR A 10 48.14 -24.50 1.36
N THR A 11 48.02 -23.19 1.62
CA THR A 11 46.90 -22.64 2.38
C THR A 11 45.80 -22.22 1.42
N LEU A 12 44.74 -23.03 1.34
CA LEU A 12 43.49 -22.71 0.65
C LEU A 12 42.74 -21.67 1.51
N THR A 13 42.87 -20.38 1.21
CA THR A 13 42.06 -19.34 1.85
C THR A 13 40.70 -19.25 1.15
N LEU A 14 39.69 -19.83 1.78
CA LEU A 14 38.29 -19.64 1.42
C LEU A 14 37.87 -18.21 1.80
N VAL A 15 37.91 -17.29 0.85
CA VAL A 15 37.35 -15.94 1.02
C VAL A 15 35.84 -16.03 0.87
N LEU A 16 35.13 -16.13 1.99
CA LEU A 16 33.69 -15.94 2.05
C LEU A 16 33.40 -14.44 1.93
N ILE A 17 33.11 -13.99 0.70
CA ILE A 17 32.52 -12.67 0.47
C ILE A 17 31.05 -12.76 0.89
N VAL A 18 30.78 -12.52 2.16
CA VAL A 18 29.43 -12.23 2.63
C VAL A 18 29.11 -10.80 2.23
N SER A 19 28.61 -10.63 1.01
CA SER A 19 27.89 -9.42 0.59
C SER A 19 26.53 -9.40 1.29
N CYS A 20 26.52 -9.14 2.59
CA CYS A 20 25.35 -8.58 3.24
C CYS A 20 25.48 -7.07 3.13
N THR A 21 24.83 -6.47 2.13
CA THR A 21 24.42 -5.09 2.26
C THR A 21 23.53 -5.05 3.51
N SER A 22 24.10 -4.64 4.64
CA SER A 22 23.30 -4.19 5.76
C SER A 22 22.48 -3.03 5.22
N HIS A 23 21.22 -3.28 4.86
CA HIS A 23 20.25 -2.21 4.91
C HIS A 23 20.44 -1.56 6.28
N PRO A 24 20.66 -0.23 6.36
CA PRO A 24 20.68 0.41 7.65
C PRO A 24 19.44 -0.08 8.40
N PRO A 25 19.56 -0.52 9.66
CA PRO A 25 18.39 -0.98 10.40
C PRO A 25 17.32 0.07 10.18
N TYR A 26 16.16 -0.34 9.64
CA TYR A 26 15.01 0.54 9.54
C TYR A 26 14.95 1.24 10.89
N ASN A 27 15.06 2.56 10.89
CA ASN A 27 14.98 3.32 12.11
C ASN A 27 13.56 3.07 12.62
N THR A 28 13.42 2.07 13.50
CA THR A 28 12.26 1.90 14.36
C THR A 28 12.37 3.04 15.36
N ALA A 29 12.21 4.27 14.87
CA ALA A 29 11.92 5.40 15.72
C ALA A 29 10.69 4.95 16.50
N ASN A 30 10.87 4.70 17.80
CA ASN A 30 9.77 4.33 18.68
C ASN A 30 8.78 5.48 18.58
N LEU A 31 7.68 5.25 17.85
CA LEU A 31 6.59 6.20 17.71
C LEU A 31 6.15 6.58 19.12
N THR A 32 6.18 7.86 19.45
CA THR A 32 5.60 8.32 20.71
C THR A 32 4.10 8.01 20.69
N GLU A 33 3.50 7.84 21.87
CA GLU A 33 2.07 7.58 21.96
C GLU A 33 1.26 8.74 21.35
N GLU A 34 1.75 9.96 21.50
CA GLU A 34 1.20 11.17 20.88
C GLU A 34 1.22 11.09 19.35
N GLU A 35 2.33 10.65 18.75
CA GLU A 35 2.45 10.49 17.30
C GLU A 35 1.57 9.34 16.80
N ARG A 36 1.50 8.23 17.55
CA ARG A 36 0.63 7.08 17.24
C ARG A 36 -0.84 7.51 17.21
N ILE A 37 -1.31 8.19 18.25
CA ILE A 37 -2.69 8.69 18.35
C ILE A 37 -2.96 9.74 17.27
N SER A 38 -2.00 10.63 16.98
CA SER A 38 -2.15 11.63 15.92
C SER A 38 -2.36 10.99 14.56
N ARG A 39 -1.61 9.93 14.24
CA ARG A 39 -1.78 9.16 12.99
C ARG A 39 -3.12 8.44 12.94
N ILE A 40 -3.54 7.82 14.05
CA ILE A 40 -4.83 7.16 14.17
C ILE A 40 -5.99 8.14 13.92
N LYS A 41 -5.91 9.37 14.44
CA LYS A 41 -6.92 10.41 14.21
C LYS A 41 -7.06 10.79 12.73
N LEU A 42 -6.01 10.65 11.92
CA LEU A 42 -6.10 10.86 10.47
C LEU A 42 -6.95 9.77 9.79
N ASP A 43 -6.80 8.52 10.22
CA ASP A 43 -7.57 7.39 9.71
C ASP A 43 -9.01 7.40 10.24
N PHE A 44 -9.21 7.71 11.53
CA PHE A 44 -10.49 7.79 12.22
C PHE A 44 -10.99 9.24 12.33
N SER A 45 -11.17 9.88 11.19
CA SER A 45 -11.51 11.30 11.12
C SER A 45 -13.02 11.59 11.06
N ARG A 46 -13.87 10.57 10.84
CA ARG A 46 -15.30 10.76 10.56
C ARG A 46 -16.16 10.75 11.82
N THR A 47 -17.17 11.60 11.83
CA THR A 47 -18.24 11.63 12.82
C THR A 47 -19.39 10.70 12.44
N GLU A 48 -20.23 10.33 13.40
CA GLU A 48 -21.43 9.52 13.11
C GLU A 48 -22.37 10.21 12.13
N GLU A 49 -22.51 11.54 12.21
CA GLU A 49 -23.39 12.28 11.29
C GLU A 49 -22.87 12.25 9.86
N GLU A 50 -21.55 12.39 9.64
CA GLU A 50 -20.96 12.23 8.30
C GLU A 50 -21.18 10.82 7.74
N ILE A 51 -21.08 9.78 8.59
CA ILE A 51 -21.36 8.41 8.19
C ILE A 51 -22.82 8.25 7.78
N LYS A 52 -23.77 8.70 8.61
CA LYS A 52 -25.21 8.68 8.30
C LYS A 52 -25.51 9.46 7.02
N GLN A 53 -24.95 10.66 6.86
CA GLN A 53 -25.13 11.48 5.67
C GLN A 53 -24.69 10.77 4.39
N TYR A 54 -23.56 10.04 4.42
CA TYR A 54 -23.14 9.24 3.27
C TYR A 54 -24.12 8.09 3.00
N ILE A 55 -24.51 7.33 4.03
CA ILE A 55 -25.39 6.16 3.89
C ILE A 55 -26.77 6.57 3.37
N ARG A 56 -27.28 7.73 3.79
CA ARG A 56 -28.57 8.31 3.32
C ARG A 56 -28.64 8.53 1.81
N LYS A 57 -27.50 8.55 1.11
CA LYS A 57 -27.49 8.55 -0.37
C LYS A 57 -28.11 7.28 -0.95
N TYR A 58 -28.17 6.18 -0.20
CA TYR A 58 -28.66 4.87 -0.66
C TYR A 58 -29.81 4.34 0.19
N ILE A 59 -29.73 4.53 1.51
CA ILE A 59 -30.72 4.05 2.48
C ILE A 59 -31.30 5.30 3.16
N LEU A 60 -32.46 5.78 2.73
CA LEU A 60 -32.99 7.09 3.17
C LEU A 60 -33.25 7.16 4.69
N ASP A 61 -33.80 6.10 5.27
CA ASP A 61 -34.18 6.03 6.68
C ASP A 61 -33.15 5.25 7.52
N VAL A 62 -31.97 5.85 7.72
CA VAL A 62 -30.92 5.28 8.59
C VAL A 62 -31.24 5.57 10.05
N THR A 63 -31.65 4.53 10.78
CA THR A 63 -31.87 4.58 12.22
C THR A 63 -30.56 4.36 13.00
N ASN A 64 -30.56 4.72 14.29
CA ASN A 64 -29.45 4.43 15.19
C ASN A 64 -29.25 2.92 15.41
N GLU A 65 -30.29 2.11 15.22
CA GLU A 65 -30.20 0.64 15.30
C GLU A 65 -29.43 0.06 14.13
N HIS A 66 -29.65 0.57 12.91
CA HIS A 66 -28.84 0.18 11.75
C HIS A 66 -27.35 0.48 11.98
N ILE A 67 -27.03 1.66 12.51
CA ILE A 67 -25.65 2.02 12.83
C ILE A 67 -25.04 1.04 13.84
N ARG A 68 -25.73 0.78 14.96
CA ARG A 68 -25.26 -0.18 15.98
C ARG A 68 -25.04 -1.58 15.40
N TRP A 69 -25.97 -2.06 14.57
CA TRP A 69 -25.84 -3.35 13.90
C TRP A 69 -24.59 -3.41 13.00
N TRP A 70 -24.32 -2.36 12.22
CA TRP A 70 -23.16 -2.31 11.35
C TRP A 70 -21.84 -2.16 12.13
N GLU A 71 -21.84 -1.50 13.29
CA GLU A 71 -20.69 -1.45 14.19
C GLU A 71 -20.38 -2.83 14.81
N GLU A 72 -21.42 -3.52 15.31
CA GLU A 72 -21.30 -4.84 15.93
C GLU A 72 -20.82 -5.90 14.93
N SER A 73 -21.36 -5.87 13.71
CA SER A 73 -20.95 -6.76 12.62
C SER A 73 -19.61 -6.39 11.97
N LYS A 74 -18.97 -5.29 12.38
CA LYS A 74 -17.73 -4.73 11.80
C LYS A 74 -17.85 -4.25 10.35
N ALA A 75 -19.07 -4.08 9.84
CA ALA A 75 -19.31 -3.46 8.54
C ALA A 75 -19.07 -1.93 8.57
N LEU A 76 -19.27 -1.29 9.72
CA LEU A 76 -18.79 0.06 10.03
C LEU A 76 -17.65 -0.03 11.05
N GLU A 77 -16.45 0.38 10.62
CA GLU A 77 -15.28 0.45 11.49
C GLU A 77 -15.26 1.77 12.26
N CYS A 78 -15.28 1.67 13.60
CA CYS A 78 -15.28 2.80 14.52
C CYS A 78 -14.38 2.54 15.74
N MET A 79 -13.98 3.62 16.40
CA MET A 79 -13.18 3.59 17.62
C MET A 79 -13.49 4.79 18.51
N ILE A 80 -13.30 4.65 19.83
CA ILE A 80 -13.38 5.78 20.76
C ILE A 80 -12.00 6.46 20.84
N ILE A 81 -11.93 7.75 20.54
CA ILE A 81 -10.73 8.58 20.63
C ILE A 81 -11.07 9.82 21.45
N ASP A 82 -10.31 10.09 22.50
CA ASP A 82 -10.54 11.21 23.43
C ASP A 82 -11.98 11.27 23.99
N GLY A 83 -12.61 10.11 24.20
CA GLY A 83 -13.99 9.99 24.68
C GLY A 83 -15.06 10.14 23.60
N GLU A 84 -14.70 10.43 22.35
CA GLU A 84 -15.63 10.56 21.23
C GLU A 84 -15.58 9.33 20.30
N LYS A 85 -16.75 8.87 19.85
CA LYS A 85 -16.82 7.85 18.80
C LYS A 85 -16.47 8.45 17.45
N ARG A 86 -15.41 7.93 16.82
CA ARG A 86 -14.94 8.30 15.49
C ARG A 86 -14.93 7.08 14.57
N TYR A 87 -15.13 7.31 13.28
CA TYR A 87 -15.21 6.27 12.27
C TYR A 87 -14.04 6.37 11.32
N PHE A 88 -13.61 5.22 10.81
CA PHE A 88 -12.61 5.16 9.76
C PHE A 88 -13.07 5.97 8.55
N ARG A 89 -12.15 6.69 7.91
CA ARG A 89 -12.45 7.62 6.80
C ARG A 89 -13.23 6.99 5.65
N ASN A 90 -13.07 5.68 5.45
CA ASN A 90 -13.76 4.90 4.42
C ASN A 90 -14.84 3.96 4.98
N ALA A 91 -15.25 4.07 6.26
CA ALA A 91 -16.23 3.18 6.86
C ALA A 91 -17.55 3.16 6.07
N ALA A 92 -18.14 4.32 5.75
CA ALA A 92 -19.42 4.38 5.03
C ALA A 92 -19.34 3.83 3.58
N PRO A 93 -18.34 4.16 2.74
CA PRO A 93 -18.15 3.48 1.46
C PRO A 93 -17.89 1.97 1.58
N ASN A 94 -17.19 1.53 2.63
CA ASN A 94 -16.87 0.11 2.86
C ASN A 94 -18.07 -0.70 3.34
N LEU A 95 -19.03 -0.08 4.04
CA LEU A 95 -20.29 -0.73 4.40
C LEU A 95 -20.95 -1.38 3.18
N PHE A 96 -21.04 -0.67 2.07
CA PHE A 96 -21.62 -1.17 0.81
C PHE A 96 -20.76 -2.22 0.09
N ARG A 97 -19.56 -2.54 0.60
CA ARG A 97 -18.72 -3.65 0.11
C ARG A 97 -18.80 -4.88 1.01
N ILE A 98 -19.04 -4.67 2.31
CA ILE A 98 -18.99 -5.71 3.34
C ILE A 98 -20.38 -6.26 3.63
N ASP A 99 -21.37 -5.38 3.84
CA ASP A 99 -22.74 -5.78 4.13
C ASP A 99 -23.48 -6.12 2.83
N SER A 100 -23.95 -7.36 2.71
CA SER A 100 -24.57 -7.88 1.49
C SER A 100 -25.89 -7.17 1.12
N ILE A 101 -26.66 -6.72 2.12
CA ILE A 101 -27.93 -6.02 1.89
C ILE A 101 -27.63 -4.62 1.38
N ALA A 102 -26.76 -3.87 2.07
CA ALA A 102 -26.32 -2.55 1.63
C ALA A 102 -25.69 -2.61 0.24
N HIS A 103 -24.80 -3.57 -0.01
CA HIS A 103 -24.22 -3.81 -1.33
C HIS A 103 -25.30 -3.96 -2.41
N SER A 104 -26.30 -4.81 -2.16
CA SER A 104 -27.39 -5.03 -3.11
C SER A 104 -28.21 -3.77 -3.38
N ILE A 105 -28.49 -2.96 -2.36
CA ILE A 105 -29.16 -1.65 -2.51
C ILE A 105 -28.34 -0.71 -3.38
N LYS A 106 -27.02 -0.62 -3.14
CA LYS A 106 -26.13 0.23 -3.94
C LYS A 106 -26.08 -0.23 -5.40
N ILE A 107 -25.97 -1.53 -5.65
CA ILE A 107 -25.97 -2.08 -7.00
C ILE A 107 -27.30 -1.83 -7.72
N ALA A 108 -28.43 -1.98 -7.03
CA ALA A 108 -29.74 -1.68 -7.61
C ALA A 108 -29.86 -0.20 -8.02
N LYS A 109 -29.23 0.71 -7.30
CA LYS A 109 -29.25 2.15 -7.58
C LYS A 109 -28.23 2.60 -8.63
N ASP A 110 -26.97 2.23 -8.46
CA ASP A 110 -25.84 2.72 -9.28
C ASP A 110 -25.55 1.81 -10.49
N GLY A 111 -26.12 0.60 -10.51
CA GLY A 111 -25.71 -0.46 -11.41
C GLY A 111 -24.46 -1.20 -10.92
N PHE A 112 -24.14 -2.32 -11.58
CA PHE A 112 -22.93 -3.08 -11.33
C PHE A 112 -21.92 -2.85 -12.45
N SER A 113 -20.72 -2.39 -12.10
CA SER A 113 -19.60 -2.33 -13.03
C SER A 113 -18.28 -2.50 -12.29
N PHE A 114 -17.41 -3.34 -12.81
CA PHE A 114 -16.02 -3.41 -12.36
C PHE A 114 -15.24 -2.17 -12.81
N SER A 115 -14.42 -1.63 -11.91
CA SER A 115 -13.36 -0.68 -12.26
C SER A 115 -12.33 -1.33 -13.21
N GLY A 116 -11.54 -0.50 -13.89
CA GLY A 116 -10.50 -0.99 -14.80
C GLY A 116 -9.50 -1.92 -14.12
N SER A 117 -9.08 -1.59 -12.89
CA SER A 117 -8.18 -2.43 -12.09
C SER A 117 -8.85 -3.72 -11.64
N GLU A 118 -10.12 -3.72 -11.22
CA GLU A 118 -10.84 -4.94 -10.85
C GLU A 118 -10.95 -5.93 -12.01
N LYS A 119 -11.23 -5.44 -13.23
CA LYS A 119 -11.26 -6.29 -14.44
C LYS A 119 -9.91 -6.96 -14.70
N ILE A 120 -8.83 -6.20 -14.58
CA ILE A 120 -7.45 -6.71 -14.77
C ILE A 120 -7.12 -7.71 -13.65
N ASN A 121 -7.39 -7.34 -12.40
CA ASN A 121 -7.06 -8.14 -11.22
C ASN A 121 -7.83 -9.46 -11.18
N GLN A 122 -9.07 -9.51 -11.66
CA GLN A 122 -9.86 -10.73 -11.74
C GLN A 122 -9.17 -11.82 -12.55
N LYS A 123 -8.44 -11.43 -13.60
CA LYS A 123 -7.64 -12.36 -14.41
C LYS A 123 -6.23 -12.55 -13.84
N HIS A 124 -5.57 -11.46 -13.48
CA HIS A 124 -4.14 -11.48 -13.15
C HIS A 124 -3.82 -12.09 -11.79
N ILE A 125 -4.63 -11.84 -10.75
CA ILE A 125 -4.36 -12.36 -9.40
C ILE A 125 -4.35 -13.91 -9.39
N PRO A 126 -5.31 -14.62 -10.00
CA PRO A 126 -5.25 -16.08 -10.11
C PRO A 126 -3.97 -16.59 -10.81
N GLU A 127 -3.52 -15.91 -11.88
CA GLU A 127 -2.28 -16.26 -12.59
C GLU A 127 -1.05 -16.10 -11.69
N VAL A 128 -0.96 -14.99 -10.95
CA VAL A 128 0.13 -14.74 -9.98
C VAL A 128 0.14 -15.81 -8.90
N ILE A 129 -1.01 -16.10 -8.26
CA ILE A 129 -1.11 -17.11 -7.21
C ILE A 129 -0.67 -18.49 -7.72
N LYS A 130 -1.08 -18.86 -8.93
CA LYS A 130 -0.70 -20.13 -9.57
C LYS A 130 0.82 -20.21 -9.75
N GLU A 131 1.45 -19.18 -10.30
CA GLU A 131 2.89 -19.18 -10.56
C GLU A 131 3.73 -19.08 -9.27
N VAL A 132 3.28 -18.32 -8.27
CA VAL A 132 3.93 -18.28 -6.94
C VAL A 132 4.00 -19.68 -6.34
N ARG A 133 2.87 -20.42 -6.36
CA ARG A 133 2.80 -21.79 -5.85
C ARG A 133 3.67 -22.77 -6.64
N LYS A 134 3.74 -22.59 -7.97
CA LYS A 134 4.53 -23.44 -8.86
C LYS A 134 6.04 -23.20 -8.74
N ALA A 135 6.45 -21.94 -8.65
CA ALA A 135 7.86 -21.55 -8.63
C ALA A 135 8.45 -21.51 -7.22
N SER A 136 7.61 -21.52 -6.17
CA SER A 136 8.00 -21.31 -4.77
C SER A 136 8.82 -20.02 -4.58
N LYS A 137 8.39 -18.94 -5.26
CA LYS A 137 9.00 -17.62 -5.22
C LYS A 137 7.92 -16.57 -4.97
N ASP A 138 8.29 -15.51 -4.25
CA ASP A 138 7.43 -14.36 -3.97
C ASP A 138 7.22 -13.44 -5.18
N THR A 139 8.14 -13.50 -6.14
CA THR A 139 8.19 -12.66 -7.34
C THR A 139 8.13 -13.53 -8.59
N VAL A 140 7.04 -13.37 -9.35
CA VAL A 140 6.73 -14.16 -10.56
C VAL A 140 6.22 -13.25 -11.68
N LEU A 141 6.15 -13.77 -12.91
CA LEU A 141 5.62 -13.05 -14.08
C LEU A 141 6.28 -11.69 -14.35
N PRO A 142 7.63 -11.61 -14.49
CA PRO A 142 8.31 -10.34 -14.69
C PRO A 142 7.86 -9.68 -15.99
N GLN A 143 7.52 -8.39 -15.91
CA GLN A 143 7.16 -7.54 -17.05
C GLN A 143 8.32 -6.60 -17.37
N ARG A 144 8.60 -6.41 -18.66
CA ARG A 144 9.63 -5.46 -19.14
C ARG A 144 8.96 -4.28 -19.82
N PHE A 145 9.18 -3.09 -19.27
CA PHE A 145 8.68 -1.84 -19.83
C PHE A 145 9.84 -1.04 -20.44
N ARG A 146 9.57 -0.37 -21.56
CA ARG A 146 10.47 0.63 -22.14
C ARG A 146 9.74 1.97 -22.12
N VAL A 147 10.33 2.95 -21.43
CA VAL A 147 9.79 4.30 -21.31
C VAL A 147 10.79 5.29 -21.89
N THR A 148 10.30 6.20 -22.73
CA THR A 148 11.11 7.29 -23.31
C THR A 148 10.63 8.61 -22.71
N TYR A 149 11.54 9.34 -22.07
CA TYR A 149 11.27 10.69 -21.54
C TYR A 149 11.88 11.74 -22.45
N THR A 150 11.21 12.89 -22.54
CA THR A 150 11.77 14.12 -23.12
C THR A 150 11.74 15.19 -22.03
N LEU A 151 12.89 15.81 -21.77
CA LEU A 151 13.03 16.92 -20.82
C LEU A 151 13.32 18.20 -21.61
N THR A 152 12.51 19.23 -21.41
CA THR A 152 12.71 20.56 -21.98
C THR A 152 12.91 21.55 -20.85
N VAL A 153 13.94 22.39 -20.95
CA VAL A 153 14.29 23.39 -19.94
C VAL A 153 14.45 24.75 -20.59
N ASN A 154 14.15 25.81 -19.84
CA ASN A 154 14.41 27.17 -20.31
C ASN A 154 15.92 27.43 -20.43
N PRO A 155 16.35 28.32 -21.33
CA PRO A 155 17.72 28.81 -21.35
C PRO A 155 18.12 29.36 -19.97
N ASN A 156 19.34 29.09 -19.53
CA ASN A 156 19.89 29.54 -18.24
C ASN A 156 19.09 29.07 -17.00
N ALA A 157 18.36 27.95 -17.09
CA ALA A 157 17.63 27.37 -15.95
C ALA A 157 18.54 27.01 -14.76
N VAL A 158 19.81 26.73 -15.03
CA VAL A 158 20.88 26.63 -14.04
C VAL A 158 22.11 27.39 -14.56
N PRO A 159 23.02 27.86 -13.67
CA PRO A 159 24.29 28.43 -14.09
C PRO A 159 25.10 27.49 -14.98
N GLU A 160 26.00 28.07 -15.75
CA GLU A 160 26.93 27.27 -16.55
C GLU A 160 27.76 26.34 -15.67
N GLY A 161 27.86 25.06 -16.07
CA GLY A 161 28.58 24.04 -15.31
C GLY A 161 27.75 23.32 -14.23
N GLU A 162 26.52 23.76 -13.97
CA GLU A 162 25.67 23.18 -12.93
C GLU A 162 24.78 22.03 -13.44
N ILE A 163 24.43 21.11 -12.53
CA ILE A 163 23.66 19.89 -12.84
C ILE A 163 22.16 20.13 -12.64
N ILE A 164 21.35 19.83 -13.66
CA ILE A 164 19.90 19.73 -13.53
C ILE A 164 19.53 18.36 -12.96
N ARG A 165 18.87 18.33 -11.79
CA ARG A 165 18.29 17.12 -11.20
C ARG A 165 16.78 17.16 -11.35
N CYS A 166 16.21 16.17 -12.03
CA CYS A 166 14.77 16.02 -12.18
C CYS A 166 14.32 14.61 -11.81
N TRP A 167 13.11 14.51 -11.25
CA TRP A 167 12.45 13.23 -11.02
C TRP A 167 11.55 12.92 -12.22
N LEU A 168 11.79 11.79 -12.89
CA LEU A 168 11.01 11.31 -14.03
C LEU A 168 10.18 10.10 -13.58
N PRO A 169 8.95 10.32 -13.08
CA PRO A 169 8.11 9.25 -12.56
C PRO A 169 7.61 8.36 -13.68
N TYR A 170 7.34 7.09 -13.36
CA TYR A 170 6.66 6.18 -14.29
C TYR A 170 5.39 6.84 -14.87
N PRO A 171 5.15 6.77 -16.19
CA PRO A 171 4.01 7.44 -16.80
C PRO A 171 2.69 6.98 -16.17
N ARG A 172 1.85 7.95 -15.82
CA ARG A 172 0.52 7.71 -15.29
C ARG A 172 -0.53 8.32 -16.22
N THR A 173 -1.73 7.74 -16.19
CA THR A 173 -2.88 8.16 -17.02
C THR A 173 -4.07 8.60 -16.17
N ASP A 174 -3.91 8.72 -14.85
CA ASP A 174 -4.96 9.07 -13.89
C ASP A 174 -5.04 10.57 -13.60
#